data_AF-A0A1G9VYN8-F1
#
_entry.id   AF-A0A1G9VYN8-F1
#
_cell.length_a   1.000
_cell.length_b   1.000
_cell.length_c   1.000
_cell.angle_alpha   90.00
_cell.angle_beta   90.00
_cell.angle_gamma   90.00
#
_symmetry.space_group_name_H-M   'P 1'
#
loop_
_entity.id
_entity.type
_entity.pdbx_description
1 polymer ?
#
loop_
_entity_poly.entity_id
_entity_poly.type
_entity_poly.pdbx_seq_one_letter_code
_entity_poly.pdbx_strand_id
1 'polypeptide(L)'
;MTEKLRSLLHDRATDVDFATPDLDTLVRAGDRRRRRRSSALVGGVAALAVAGVLIVPALTGGDDEVSPSADDTSTTPPAPLTWVTGSVIHTGDQQVDVGVPIAAYVVNDTGYVFAGTDDSVYAVLDGEVSEIGRIDADSARLVTDHDSSFVGWVSTEGDRPTYVVHDLAAGSRVLESTSDAGTRPRFYALDGNTAYWRDQRGAVAVDVTTGDAEVVQDDAGEETGFDLLDVQAGVLALYGAQGVEIGTSVEDAEPLPGAEGSGGTLSPSATRFAPDAEELTVLGVDGGDLTPALDGYFFATVYEWADDDTVHVIALEDEASAADLLTCSIPTGKCELLADAVGRMGGLQLPVGEPLGG
;
A
#
# COMPACT_ATOMS: atom_id res chain seq x y z
N MET A 1 -22.33 44.73 24.45
CA MET A 1 -22.66 43.75 23.40
C MET A 1 -24.15 43.91 23.11
N THR A 2 -24.51 44.30 21.89
CA THR A 2 -25.85 44.81 21.57
C THR A 2 -26.84 43.67 21.28
N GLU A 3 -28.11 43.81 21.69
CA GLU A 3 -29.18 42.83 21.42
C GLU A 3 -29.28 42.42 19.95
N LYS A 4 -28.91 43.33 19.04
CA LYS A 4 -28.89 43.10 17.60
C LYS A 4 -27.91 42.01 17.16
N LEU A 5 -26.78 41.84 17.86
CA LEU A 5 -25.83 40.76 17.57
C LEU A 5 -26.32 39.41 18.10
N ARG A 6 -27.04 39.42 19.23
CA ARG A 6 -27.63 38.22 19.85
C ARG A 6 -28.78 37.66 19.00
N SER A 7 -29.63 38.54 18.46
CA SER A 7 -30.71 38.15 17.55
C SER A 7 -30.16 37.56 16.24
N LEU A 8 -29.12 38.15 15.65
CA LEU A 8 -28.52 37.64 14.41
C LEU A 8 -27.85 36.26 14.58
N LEU A 9 -27.28 35.96 15.74
CA LEU A 9 -26.73 34.64 16.04
C LEU A 9 -27.82 33.60 16.35
N HIS A 10 -28.95 34.02 16.94
CA HIS A 10 -30.06 33.13 17.24
C HIS A 10 -30.85 32.75 15.98
N ASP A 11 -31.08 33.73 15.09
CA ASP A 11 -31.80 33.51 13.83
C ASP A 11 -30.98 32.69 12.82
N ARG A 12 -29.64 32.82 12.81
CA ARG A 12 -28.79 31.98 11.94
C ARG A 12 -28.54 30.56 12.46
N ALA A 13 -28.72 30.31 13.74
CA ALA A 13 -28.51 28.98 14.32
C ALA A 13 -29.75 28.07 14.21
N THR A 14 -30.93 28.64 13.95
CA THR A 14 -32.19 27.89 13.85
C THR A 14 -32.64 27.60 12.42
N ASP A 15 -31.94 28.15 11.42
CA ASP A 15 -32.29 28.03 9.99
C ASP A 15 -31.23 27.26 9.17
N VAL A 16 -30.41 26.44 9.85
CA VAL A 16 -29.52 25.49 9.18
C VAL A 16 -30.19 24.12 9.24
N ASP A 17 -30.83 23.76 8.14
CA ASP A 17 -31.36 22.42 7.91
C ASP A 17 -30.17 21.48 7.66
N PHE A 18 -29.56 20.99 8.74
CA PHE A 18 -28.56 19.94 8.64
C PHE A 18 -29.29 18.67 8.21
N ALA A 19 -28.99 18.19 7.01
CA ALA A 19 -29.41 16.86 6.59
C ALA A 19 -29.00 15.88 7.71
N THR A 20 -30.00 15.26 8.36
CA THR A 20 -29.76 14.32 9.45
C THR A 20 -28.75 13.28 8.94
N PRO A 21 -27.58 13.13 9.61
CA PRO A 21 -26.61 12.12 9.21
C PRO A 21 -27.32 10.77 9.14
N ASP A 22 -27.16 10.04 8.04
CA ASP A 22 -27.71 8.70 7.91
C ASP A 22 -26.91 7.74 8.79
N LEU A 23 -27.27 7.73 10.08
CA LEU A 23 -26.67 6.87 11.09
C LEU A 23 -26.83 5.39 10.74
N ASP A 24 -27.82 5.01 9.94
CA ASP A 24 -28.00 3.62 9.50
C ASP A 24 -26.93 3.22 8.48
N THR A 25 -26.40 4.17 7.70
CA THR A 25 -25.28 3.92 6.77
C THR A 25 -23.96 3.73 7.52
N LEU A 26 -23.70 4.50 8.58
CA LEU A 26 -22.54 4.30 9.46
C LEU A 26 -22.62 2.98 10.25
N VAL A 27 -23.80 2.64 10.79
CA VAL A 27 -24.01 1.36 11.47
C VAL A 27 -23.87 0.18 10.51
N ARG A 28 -24.35 0.29 9.26
CA ARG A 28 -24.17 -0.75 8.23
C ARG A 28 -22.70 -0.96 7.82
N ALA A 29 -21.89 0.10 7.79
CA ALA A 29 -20.46 -0.01 7.53
C ALA A 29 -19.73 -0.73 8.68
N GLY A 30 -20.05 -0.38 9.93
CA GLY A 30 -19.50 -1.06 11.12
C GLY A 30 -19.95 -2.52 11.26
N ASP A 31 -21.21 -2.83 10.94
CA ASP A 31 -21.76 -4.19 11.04
C ASP A 31 -21.16 -5.15 9.99
N ARG A 32 -20.78 -4.67 8.80
CA ARG A 32 -20.07 -5.49 7.80
C ARG A 32 -18.70 -5.92 8.33
N ARG A 33 -17.96 -5.01 8.97
CA ARG A 33 -16.64 -5.29 9.56
C ARG A 33 -16.75 -6.31 10.71
N ARG A 34 -17.82 -6.21 11.51
CA ARG A 34 -18.04 -7.10 12.67
C ARG A 34 -18.53 -8.51 12.29
N ARG A 35 -19.37 -8.65 11.25
CA ARG A 35 -19.90 -9.97 10.83
C ARG A 35 -18.83 -10.87 10.19
N ARG A 36 -17.77 -10.31 9.59
CA ARG A 36 -16.60 -11.10 9.15
C ARG A 36 -15.86 -11.77 10.31
N ARG A 37 -15.93 -11.22 11.54
CA ARG A 37 -15.19 -11.72 12.71
C ARG A 37 -15.83 -12.90 13.45
N SER A 38 -17.12 -13.21 13.26
CA SER A 38 -17.86 -14.07 14.22
C SER A 38 -18.08 -15.53 13.83
N SER A 39 -17.50 -16.04 12.73
CA SER A 39 -17.89 -17.35 12.17
C SER A 39 -16.85 -18.48 12.28
N ALA A 40 -15.70 -18.29 12.94
CA ALA A 40 -14.58 -19.25 12.87
C ALA A 40 -14.09 -19.75 14.24
N LEU A 41 -14.96 -20.35 15.06
CA LEU A 41 -14.55 -21.01 16.31
C LEU A 41 -15.34 -22.30 16.55
N VAL A 42 -14.98 -23.42 15.91
CA VAL A 42 -15.15 -24.78 16.48
C VAL A 42 -14.13 -25.78 15.88
N GLY A 43 -13.18 -26.25 16.71
CA GLY A 43 -12.54 -27.58 16.66
C GLY A 43 -11.34 -27.72 15.70
N GLY A 44 -10.23 -28.37 16.04
CA GLY A 44 -9.86 -29.18 17.19
C GLY A 44 -8.40 -29.65 17.05
N VAL A 45 -7.78 -29.95 18.19
CA VAL A 45 -6.36 -30.31 18.38
C VAL A 45 -6.06 -31.75 17.95
N ALA A 46 -4.93 -32.00 17.27
CA ALA A 46 -4.08 -33.17 17.49
C ALA A 46 -2.65 -32.98 16.92
N ALA A 47 -1.66 -33.08 17.80
CA ALA A 47 -0.22 -33.00 17.52
C ALA A 47 0.35 -34.31 16.94
N LEU A 48 1.53 -34.25 16.28
CA LEU A 48 2.67 -35.14 16.54
C LEU A 48 3.95 -34.74 15.75
N ALA A 49 5.07 -34.75 16.46
CA ALA A 49 6.42 -34.37 16.06
C ALA A 49 7.23 -35.51 15.41
N VAL A 50 8.20 -35.17 14.55
CA VAL A 50 9.43 -35.98 14.36
C VAL A 50 10.63 -35.07 14.06
N ALA A 51 11.65 -35.18 14.92
CA ALA A 51 12.97 -34.56 14.78
C ALA A 51 13.88 -35.30 13.79
N GLY A 52 14.74 -34.58 13.07
CA GLY A 52 15.77 -35.14 12.20
C GLY A 52 16.99 -34.24 12.07
N VAL A 53 17.98 -34.45 12.94
CA VAL A 53 19.32 -33.83 12.90
C VAL A 53 20.16 -34.53 11.83
N LEU A 54 20.74 -33.78 10.89
CA LEU A 54 21.89 -34.23 10.11
C LEU A 54 23.01 -33.18 10.14
N ILE A 55 24.08 -33.56 10.85
CA ILE A 55 25.38 -32.89 10.87
C ILE A 55 26.19 -33.41 9.68
N VAL A 56 26.68 -32.53 8.82
CA VAL A 56 27.72 -32.85 7.82
C VAL A 56 28.92 -31.91 8.03
N PRO A 57 30.13 -32.43 8.28
CA PRO A 57 31.35 -31.63 8.33
C PRO A 57 32.04 -31.64 6.96
N ALA A 58 32.43 -30.46 6.47
CA ALA A 58 33.40 -30.32 5.38
C ALA A 58 34.23 -29.06 5.67
N LEU A 59 35.46 -29.24 6.17
CA LEU A 59 36.72 -29.31 5.42
C LEU A 59 37.39 -27.94 5.27
N THR A 60 38.46 -27.83 6.04
CA THR A 60 39.57 -26.88 6.06
C THR A 60 40.13 -26.45 4.70
N GLY A 61 40.50 -25.17 4.57
CA GLY A 61 41.64 -24.75 3.74
C GLY A 61 41.59 -23.32 3.19
N GLY A 62 42.40 -22.41 3.76
CA GLY A 62 42.79 -21.17 3.10
C GLY A 62 42.92 -19.95 4.03
N ASP A 63 44.06 -19.81 4.72
CA ASP A 63 44.47 -18.56 5.37
C ASP A 63 44.95 -17.58 4.29
N ASP A 64 44.02 -16.86 3.67
CA ASP A 64 44.31 -15.55 3.07
C ASP A 64 43.66 -14.50 3.96
N GLU A 65 44.50 -13.78 4.71
CA GLU A 65 44.12 -12.70 5.61
C GLU A 65 43.67 -11.49 4.76
N VAL A 66 42.48 -11.61 4.17
CA VAL A 66 41.75 -10.49 3.59
C VAL A 66 41.34 -9.61 4.75
N SER A 67 42.07 -8.51 4.96
CA SER A 67 41.62 -7.44 5.85
C SER A 67 40.22 -7.03 5.38
N PRO A 68 39.16 -7.21 6.19
CA PRO A 68 37.85 -6.71 5.84
C PRO A 68 37.99 -5.20 5.71
N SER A 69 37.75 -4.69 4.51
CA SER A 69 37.59 -3.24 4.34
C SER A 69 36.34 -2.88 5.13
N ALA A 70 36.58 -2.38 6.34
CA ALA A 70 35.57 -1.71 7.14
C ALA A 70 35.13 -0.47 6.36
N ASP A 71 33.82 -0.24 6.38
CA ASP A 71 33.18 1.03 6.07
C ASP A 71 33.20 1.46 4.60
N ASP A 72 32.44 0.74 3.78
CA ASP A 72 31.68 1.40 2.72
C ASP A 72 30.19 1.06 2.89
N THR A 73 29.64 1.41 4.06
CA THR A 73 28.20 1.56 4.24
C THR A 73 27.78 2.84 3.52
N SER A 74 27.87 2.86 2.19
CA SER A 74 27.19 3.86 1.38
C SER A 74 25.69 3.59 1.51
N THR A 75 25.11 4.07 2.61
CA THR A 75 23.66 4.07 2.81
C THR A 75 23.11 5.04 1.79
N THR A 76 22.46 4.52 0.75
CA THR A 76 21.63 5.33 -0.13
C THR A 76 20.67 6.11 0.78
N PRO A 77 20.56 7.45 0.62
CA PRO A 77 19.61 8.21 1.42
C PRO A 77 18.19 7.67 1.16
N PRO A 78 17.32 7.67 2.19
CA PRO A 78 15.93 7.24 2.02
C PRO A 78 15.23 8.06 0.93
N ALA A 79 14.25 7.44 0.26
CA ALA A 79 13.43 8.13 -0.71
C ALA A 79 12.80 9.40 -0.09
N PRO A 80 12.73 10.51 -0.83
CA PRO A 80 12.15 11.75 -0.31
C PRO A 80 10.65 11.57 -0.04
N LEU A 81 10.16 12.21 1.02
CA LEU A 81 8.73 12.27 1.33
C LEU A 81 7.94 12.90 0.17
N THR A 82 6.85 12.25 -0.25
CA THR A 82 5.94 12.77 -1.26
C THR A 82 4.48 12.81 -0.78
N TRP A 83 3.74 13.83 -1.20
CA TRP A 83 2.29 13.91 -1.01
C TRP A 83 1.65 14.80 -2.08
N VAL A 84 0.32 14.77 -2.17
CA VAL A 84 -0.41 15.55 -3.18
C VAL A 84 -1.52 16.37 -2.55
N THR A 85 -1.64 17.62 -3.00
CA THR A 85 -2.78 18.50 -2.70
C THR A 85 -3.43 19.00 -3.99
N GLY A 86 -4.63 18.51 -4.30
CA GLY A 86 -5.33 18.87 -5.54
C GLY A 86 -4.56 18.37 -6.78
N SER A 87 -3.95 19.28 -7.54
CA SER A 87 -3.13 18.99 -8.73
C SER A 87 -1.62 19.17 -8.49
N VAL A 88 -1.20 19.41 -7.26
CA VAL A 88 0.21 19.68 -6.94
C VAL A 88 0.82 18.46 -6.25
N ILE A 89 1.86 17.90 -6.85
CA ILE A 89 2.74 16.91 -6.24
C ILE A 89 3.83 17.65 -5.46
N HIS A 90 4.01 17.30 -4.20
CA HIS A 90 5.05 17.80 -3.32
C HIS A 90 6.10 16.70 -3.08
N THR A 91 7.38 17.05 -3.21
CA THR A 91 8.51 16.12 -3.02
C THR A 91 9.62 16.83 -2.26
N GLY A 92 9.72 16.59 -0.95
CA GLY A 92 10.53 17.42 -0.07
C GLY A 92 10.19 18.92 -0.27
N ASP A 93 11.17 19.73 -0.67
CA ASP A 93 10.99 21.17 -0.94
C ASP A 93 10.48 21.49 -2.36
N GLN A 94 10.34 20.49 -3.23
CA GLN A 94 9.96 20.66 -4.63
C GLN A 94 8.44 20.50 -4.81
N GLN A 95 7.92 21.17 -5.85
CA GLN A 95 6.50 21.11 -6.21
C GLN A 95 6.35 21.05 -7.73
N VAL A 96 5.41 20.22 -8.20
CA VAL A 96 5.02 20.12 -9.60
C VAL A 96 3.50 20.19 -9.71
N ASP A 97 2.98 21.21 -10.38
CA ASP A 97 1.55 21.28 -10.73
C ASP A 97 1.32 20.50 -12.04
N VAL A 98 0.57 19.40 -11.94
CA VAL A 98 0.28 18.53 -13.08
C VAL A 98 -0.95 18.98 -13.88
N GLY A 99 -1.62 20.05 -13.44
CA GLY A 99 -2.74 20.68 -14.17
C GLY A 99 -4.08 19.97 -14.08
N VAL A 100 -4.13 18.78 -13.46
CA VAL A 100 -5.34 17.98 -13.24
C VAL A 100 -5.39 17.52 -11.78
N PRO A 101 -6.55 17.58 -11.09
CA PRO A 101 -6.67 17.00 -9.77
C PRO A 101 -6.38 15.50 -9.78
N ILE A 102 -5.59 15.04 -8.81
CA ILE A 102 -5.14 13.66 -8.69
C ILE A 102 -6.13 12.88 -7.81
N ALA A 103 -6.60 11.74 -8.32
CA ALA A 103 -7.44 10.79 -7.60
C ALA A 103 -6.59 9.75 -6.84
N ALA A 104 -5.51 9.26 -7.45
CA ALA A 104 -4.57 8.30 -6.87
C ALA A 104 -3.20 8.47 -7.52
N TYR A 105 -2.10 8.14 -6.83
CA TYR A 105 -0.77 8.14 -7.44
C TYR A 105 0.19 7.16 -6.77
N VAL A 106 1.26 6.84 -7.48
CA VAL A 106 2.41 6.05 -7.00
C VAL A 106 3.71 6.74 -7.41
N VAL A 107 4.80 6.38 -6.75
CA VAL A 107 6.16 6.85 -7.04
C VAL A 107 7.12 5.65 -7.15
N ASN A 108 8.09 5.75 -8.04
CA ASN A 108 9.25 4.84 -8.10
C ASN A 108 10.50 5.61 -8.53
N ASP A 109 11.63 4.92 -8.64
CA ASP A 109 12.93 5.51 -9.01
C ASP A 109 12.94 6.24 -10.37
N THR A 110 11.95 5.98 -11.24
CA THR A 110 11.86 6.63 -12.56
C THR A 110 11.04 7.92 -12.52
N GLY A 111 10.02 8.01 -11.65
CA GLY A 111 9.17 9.20 -11.53
C GLY A 111 7.83 8.93 -10.86
N TYR A 112 6.82 9.73 -11.23
CA TYR A 112 5.46 9.63 -10.67
C TYR A 112 4.49 9.11 -11.72
N VAL A 113 3.50 8.35 -11.27
CA VAL A 113 2.34 7.98 -12.09
C VAL A 113 1.08 8.26 -11.29
N PHE A 114 0.11 8.92 -11.92
CA PHE A 114 -1.12 9.30 -11.26
C PHE A 114 -2.36 9.08 -12.12
N ALA A 115 -3.47 8.77 -11.46
CA ALA A 115 -4.81 8.79 -12.03
C ALA A 115 -5.41 10.17 -11.80
N GLY A 116 -5.76 10.87 -12.87
CA GLY A 116 -6.50 12.12 -12.81
C GLY A 116 -7.98 11.87 -12.52
N THR A 117 -8.67 12.87 -11.97
CA THR A 117 -10.14 12.86 -11.80
C THR A 117 -10.92 12.86 -13.12
N ASP A 118 -10.24 12.89 -14.26
CA ASP A 118 -10.76 12.85 -15.63
C ASP A 118 -10.63 11.47 -16.30
N ASP A 119 -10.41 10.42 -15.51
CA ASP A 119 -10.28 9.03 -15.95
C ASP A 119 -9.06 8.76 -16.86
N SER A 120 -8.03 9.61 -16.78
CA SER A 120 -6.76 9.43 -17.48
C SER A 120 -5.62 9.08 -16.51
N VAL A 121 -4.66 8.29 -16.99
CA VAL A 121 -3.44 7.93 -16.27
C VAL A 121 -2.28 8.71 -16.90
N TYR A 122 -1.51 9.37 -16.06
CA TYR A 122 -0.42 10.26 -16.46
C TYR A 122 0.89 9.83 -15.83
N ALA A 123 1.99 10.00 -16.55
CA ALA A 123 3.34 9.92 -16.02
C ALA A 123 3.95 11.32 -15.90
N VAL A 124 4.73 11.54 -14.83
CA VAL A 124 5.55 12.74 -14.63
C VAL A 124 7.02 12.32 -14.62
N LEU A 125 7.73 12.65 -15.70
CA LEU A 125 9.14 12.31 -15.90
C LEU A 125 9.91 13.60 -16.17
N ASP A 126 10.97 13.87 -15.39
CA ASP A 126 11.76 15.11 -15.49
C ASP A 126 10.91 16.40 -15.47
N GLY A 127 9.77 16.37 -14.77
CA GLY A 127 8.81 17.46 -14.69
C GLY A 127 7.88 17.61 -15.91
N GLU A 128 8.00 16.75 -16.92
CA GLU A 128 7.08 16.67 -18.05
C GLU A 128 5.91 15.74 -17.72
N VAL A 129 4.69 16.21 -17.97
CA VAL A 129 3.45 15.44 -17.76
C VAL A 129 2.97 14.88 -19.09
N SER A 130 2.76 13.57 -19.16
CA SER A 130 2.30 12.87 -20.36
C SER A 130 1.18 11.87 -20.03
N GLU A 131 0.15 11.81 -20.86
CA GLU A 131 -0.93 10.81 -20.73
C GLU A 131 -0.46 9.46 -21.28
N ILE A 132 -0.60 8.40 -20.49
CA ILE A 132 -0.13 7.04 -20.80
C ILE A 132 -1.25 5.98 -20.82
N GLY A 133 -2.46 6.32 -20.36
CA GLY A 133 -3.62 5.46 -20.50
C GLY A 133 -4.87 6.00 -19.82
N ARG A 134 -5.84 5.11 -19.56
CA ARG A 134 -7.09 5.43 -18.87
C ARG A 134 -7.38 4.47 -17.73
N ILE A 135 -8.16 4.94 -16.76
CA ILE A 135 -8.60 4.20 -15.56
C ILE A 135 -9.96 4.73 -15.11
N ASP A 136 -10.70 4.00 -14.27
CA ASP A 136 -11.85 4.55 -13.55
C ASP A 136 -11.36 5.31 -12.31
N ALA A 137 -11.48 6.64 -12.29
CA ALA A 137 -10.93 7.45 -11.19
C ALA A 137 -11.56 7.14 -9.82
N ASP A 138 -12.84 6.76 -9.79
CA ASP A 138 -13.57 6.46 -8.55
C ASP A 138 -13.12 5.13 -7.91
N SER A 139 -12.51 4.25 -8.70
CA SER A 139 -11.99 2.96 -8.25
C SER A 139 -10.53 2.73 -8.65
N ALA A 140 -9.79 3.84 -8.82
CA ALA A 140 -8.41 3.81 -9.29
C ALA A 140 -7.53 2.95 -8.38
N ARG A 141 -6.74 2.08 -9.01
CA ARG A 141 -5.68 1.32 -8.36
C ARG A 141 -4.47 1.29 -9.28
N LEU A 142 -3.44 2.00 -8.87
CA LEU A 142 -2.11 1.99 -9.46
C LEU A 142 -1.21 1.15 -8.57
N VAL A 143 -0.30 0.41 -9.18
CA VAL A 143 0.62 -0.49 -8.49
C VAL A 143 2.02 -0.25 -9.05
N THR A 144 3.03 -0.22 -8.22
CA THR A 144 4.43 -0.13 -8.63
C THR A 144 5.29 -0.97 -7.70
N ASP A 145 6.44 -1.39 -8.19
CA ASP A 145 7.57 -1.80 -7.36
C ASP A 145 8.53 -0.61 -7.26
N HIS A 146 9.05 -0.34 -6.05
CA HIS A 146 9.89 0.81 -5.73
C HIS A 146 11.18 0.82 -6.57
N ASP A 147 11.80 -0.35 -6.74
CA ASP A 147 13.10 -0.52 -7.39
C ASP A 147 12.98 -0.86 -8.89
N SER A 148 11.79 -0.63 -9.47
CA SER A 148 11.49 -0.92 -10.88
C SER A 148 11.06 0.34 -11.65
N SER A 149 11.08 0.26 -12.98
CA SER A 149 10.47 1.27 -13.85
C SER A 149 9.02 0.95 -14.21
N PHE A 150 8.45 -0.14 -13.66
CA PHE A 150 7.12 -0.61 -14.05
C PHE A 150 6.03 0.01 -13.20
N VAL A 151 4.93 0.34 -13.85
CA VAL A 151 3.66 0.68 -13.21
C VAL A 151 2.54 -0.17 -13.80
N GLY A 152 1.64 -0.65 -12.95
CA GLY A 152 0.52 -1.52 -13.29
C GLY A 152 -0.82 -0.88 -12.95
N TRP A 153 -1.83 -1.08 -13.80
CA TRP A 153 -3.22 -0.70 -13.52
C TRP A 153 -4.23 -1.50 -14.33
N VAL A 154 -5.51 -1.36 -13.96
CA VAL A 154 -6.63 -1.90 -14.75
C VAL A 154 -7.16 -0.79 -15.67
N SER A 155 -6.83 -0.88 -16.95
CA SER A 155 -7.27 0.05 -17.98
C SER A 155 -8.76 -0.11 -18.29
N THR A 156 -9.43 1.03 -18.48
CA THR A 156 -10.82 1.14 -18.96
C THR A 156 -10.90 1.43 -20.47
N GLU A 157 -9.77 1.35 -21.18
CA GLU A 157 -9.75 1.48 -22.63
C GLU A 157 -10.40 0.25 -23.30
N GLY A 158 -11.44 0.49 -24.10
CA GLY A 158 -12.12 -0.54 -24.87
C GLY A 158 -13.37 -1.11 -24.17
N ASP A 159 -13.85 -2.25 -24.67
CA ASP A 159 -15.13 -2.84 -24.23
C ASP A 159 -15.01 -3.67 -22.94
N ARG A 160 -13.79 -4.03 -22.54
CA ARG A 160 -13.49 -4.84 -21.36
C ARG A 160 -12.28 -4.28 -20.62
N PRO A 161 -12.25 -4.36 -19.27
CA PRO A 161 -11.08 -4.00 -18.51
C PRO A 161 -9.84 -4.76 -18.97
N THR A 162 -8.68 -4.10 -18.98
CA THR A 162 -7.42 -4.70 -19.41
C THR A 162 -6.33 -4.42 -18.38
N TYR A 163 -5.65 -5.45 -17.89
CA TYR A 163 -4.45 -5.29 -17.09
C TYR A 163 -3.35 -4.71 -17.97
N VAL A 164 -2.75 -3.59 -17.56
CA VAL A 164 -1.66 -2.93 -18.29
C VAL A 164 -0.47 -2.83 -17.36
N VAL A 165 0.72 -3.18 -17.89
CA VAL A 165 2.01 -2.82 -17.30
C VAL A 165 2.74 -1.91 -18.26
N HIS A 166 3.17 -0.75 -17.77
CA HIS A 166 3.91 0.25 -18.52
C HIS A 166 5.32 0.41 -17.95
N ASP A 167 6.31 0.36 -18.82
CA ASP A 167 7.70 0.67 -18.49
C ASP A 167 7.94 2.17 -18.68
N LEU A 168 8.12 2.89 -17.58
CA LEU A 168 8.35 4.34 -17.58
C LEU A 168 9.69 4.70 -18.24
N ALA A 169 10.72 3.87 -18.07
CA ALA A 169 12.03 4.13 -18.65
C ALA A 169 12.02 3.94 -20.17
N ALA A 170 11.29 2.94 -20.67
CA ALA A 170 11.12 2.72 -22.10
C ALA A 170 10.01 3.59 -22.73
N GLY A 171 9.11 4.15 -21.92
CA GLY A 171 7.95 4.93 -22.39
C GLY A 171 6.95 4.08 -23.18
N SER A 172 6.74 2.82 -22.80
CA SER A 172 5.87 1.91 -23.55
C SER A 172 5.15 0.88 -22.67
N ARG A 173 3.98 0.41 -23.13
CA ARG A 173 3.26 -0.71 -22.55
C ARG A 173 3.98 -2.02 -22.90
N VAL A 174 4.40 -2.75 -21.89
CA VAL A 174 5.15 -4.00 -22.03
C VAL A 174 4.28 -5.23 -21.86
N LEU A 175 3.15 -5.10 -21.15
CA LEU A 175 2.16 -6.17 -20.98
C LEU A 175 0.74 -5.60 -21.04
N GLU A 176 -0.12 -6.27 -21.81
CA GLU A 176 -1.56 -6.01 -21.84
C GLU A 176 -2.31 -7.34 -21.82
N SER A 177 -3.24 -7.51 -20.87
CA SER A 177 -4.07 -8.72 -20.77
C SER A 177 -5.52 -8.36 -20.46
N THR A 178 -6.43 -8.66 -21.38
CA THR A 178 -7.85 -8.36 -21.17
C THR A 178 -8.44 -9.25 -20.08
N SER A 179 -9.16 -8.65 -19.13
CA SER A 179 -9.80 -9.39 -18.05
C SER A 179 -10.85 -10.37 -18.57
N ASP A 180 -11.00 -11.49 -17.87
CA ASP A 180 -12.06 -12.45 -18.13
C ASP A 180 -13.43 -11.83 -17.85
N ALA A 181 -14.45 -12.28 -18.59
CA ALA A 181 -15.80 -11.80 -18.39
C ALA A 181 -16.37 -12.35 -17.06
N GLY A 182 -16.96 -11.47 -16.25
CA GLY A 182 -17.62 -11.85 -14.99
C GLY A 182 -16.71 -11.87 -13.76
N THR A 183 -15.40 -11.68 -13.92
CA THR A 183 -14.46 -11.47 -12.82
C THR A 183 -14.34 -9.97 -12.54
N ARG A 184 -14.36 -9.56 -11.27
CA ARG A 184 -14.00 -8.18 -10.90
C ARG A 184 -12.49 -8.04 -11.03
N PRO A 185 -11.98 -7.23 -11.97
CA PRO A 185 -10.54 -7.15 -12.20
C PRO A 185 -9.85 -6.55 -10.96
N ARG A 186 -8.69 -7.09 -10.60
CA ARG A 186 -7.88 -6.61 -9.48
C ARG A 186 -6.41 -6.82 -9.79
N PHE A 187 -5.65 -5.73 -9.80
CA PHE A 187 -4.19 -5.73 -9.93
C PHE A 187 -3.61 -5.64 -8.52
N TYR A 188 -2.98 -6.71 -8.04
CA TYR A 188 -2.55 -6.81 -6.65
C TYR A 188 -1.24 -6.07 -6.39
N ALA A 189 -0.17 -6.50 -7.07
CA ALA A 189 1.21 -6.11 -6.80
C ALA A 189 2.09 -6.19 -8.07
N LEU A 190 3.25 -5.55 -8.02
CA LEU A 190 4.39 -5.75 -8.93
C LEU A 190 5.61 -6.06 -8.05
N ASP A 191 6.44 -7.01 -8.49
CA ASP A 191 7.71 -7.37 -7.84
C ASP A 191 8.72 -7.73 -8.94
N GLY A 192 9.64 -6.82 -9.21
CA GLY A 192 10.57 -6.90 -10.34
C GLY A 192 9.86 -7.08 -11.68
N ASN A 193 10.06 -8.23 -12.33
CA ASN A 193 9.47 -8.57 -13.64
C ASN A 193 8.18 -9.41 -13.50
N THR A 194 7.57 -9.46 -12.32
CA THR A 194 6.36 -10.25 -12.07
C THR A 194 5.19 -9.35 -11.69
N ALA A 195 4.08 -9.48 -12.41
CA ALA A 195 2.82 -8.82 -12.11
C ALA A 195 1.83 -9.79 -11.47
N TYR A 196 1.13 -9.34 -10.44
CA TYR A 196 0.15 -10.15 -9.73
C TYR A 196 -1.25 -9.57 -9.93
N TRP A 197 -2.19 -10.38 -10.41
CA TRP A 197 -3.59 -9.96 -10.58
C TRP A 197 -4.56 -11.12 -10.43
N ARG A 198 -5.87 -10.82 -10.48
CA ARG A 198 -6.94 -11.83 -10.45
C ARG A 198 -7.44 -12.17 -11.85
N ASP A 199 -7.53 -13.44 -12.21
CA ASP A 199 -8.24 -13.91 -13.41
C ASP A 199 -9.28 -14.99 -13.06
N GLN A 200 -9.89 -15.66 -14.04
CA GLN A 200 -10.89 -16.71 -13.80
C GLN A 200 -10.36 -17.94 -13.03
N ARG A 201 -9.04 -18.13 -12.96
CA ARG A 201 -8.36 -19.21 -12.24
C ARG A 201 -8.09 -18.84 -10.78
N GLY A 202 -8.14 -17.56 -10.45
CA GLY A 202 -7.79 -17.04 -9.12
C GLY A 202 -6.73 -15.95 -9.17
N ALA A 203 -5.89 -15.87 -8.14
CA ALA A 203 -4.69 -15.02 -8.19
C ALA A 203 -3.60 -15.66 -9.04
N VAL A 204 -3.02 -14.87 -9.94
CA VAL A 204 -1.97 -15.31 -10.87
C VAL A 204 -0.77 -14.39 -10.80
N ALA A 205 0.42 -14.96 -10.98
CA ALA A 205 1.67 -14.27 -11.21
C ALA A 205 2.00 -14.35 -12.69
N VAL A 206 2.37 -13.23 -13.30
CA VAL A 206 2.58 -13.11 -14.73
C VAL A 206 3.94 -12.47 -15.00
N ASP A 207 4.78 -13.15 -15.77
CA ASP A 207 6.04 -12.60 -16.23
C ASP A 207 5.78 -11.43 -17.19
N VAL A 208 6.26 -10.25 -16.85
CA VAL A 208 6.01 -9.00 -17.60
C VAL A 208 6.62 -9.04 -19.00
N THR A 209 7.69 -9.82 -19.19
CA THR A 209 8.40 -9.93 -20.47
C THR A 209 7.80 -10.97 -21.40
N THR A 210 7.44 -12.15 -20.88
CA THR A 210 6.94 -13.26 -21.70
C THR A 210 5.42 -13.34 -21.76
N GLY A 211 4.72 -12.77 -20.78
CA GLY A 211 3.29 -12.93 -20.57
C GLY A 211 2.90 -14.32 -20.06
N ASP A 212 3.87 -15.16 -19.69
CA ASP A 212 3.59 -16.47 -19.09
C ASP A 212 2.97 -16.28 -17.72
N ALA A 213 1.89 -17.00 -17.45
CA ALA A 213 1.11 -16.85 -16.23
C ALA A 213 1.02 -18.16 -15.44
N GLU A 214 1.38 -18.09 -14.16
CA GLU A 214 1.22 -19.17 -13.19
C GLU A 214 0.15 -18.83 -12.14
N VAL A 215 -0.53 -19.85 -11.64
CA VAL A 215 -1.54 -19.69 -10.60
C VAL A 215 -0.84 -19.66 -9.25
N VAL A 216 -0.98 -18.55 -8.53
CA VAL A 216 -0.49 -18.39 -7.15
C VAL A 216 -1.49 -19.00 -6.18
N GLN A 217 -2.78 -18.74 -6.41
CA GLN A 217 -3.86 -19.31 -5.62
C GLN A 217 -5.00 -19.71 -6.54
N ASP A 218 -5.44 -20.96 -6.44
CA ASP A 218 -6.68 -21.43 -7.06
C ASP A 218 -7.86 -21.15 -6.11
N ASP A 219 -8.51 -20.02 -6.31
CA ASP A 219 -9.75 -19.60 -5.63
C ASP A 219 -10.89 -19.40 -6.64
N ALA A 220 -10.84 -20.09 -7.79
CA ALA A 220 -11.79 -19.93 -8.86
C ALA A 220 -13.26 -20.05 -8.38
N GLY A 221 -13.97 -18.94 -8.40
CA GLY A 221 -15.39 -18.87 -8.03
C GLY A 221 -15.67 -18.57 -6.55
N GLU A 222 -14.67 -18.38 -5.71
CA GLU A 222 -14.87 -17.88 -4.35
C GLU A 222 -14.92 -16.35 -4.32
N GLU A 223 -16.09 -15.78 -4.02
CA GLU A 223 -16.24 -14.31 -3.87
C GLU A 223 -15.38 -13.73 -2.72
N THR A 224 -14.91 -14.58 -1.80
CA THR A 224 -14.24 -14.17 -0.56
C THR A 224 -12.90 -14.87 -0.29
N GLY A 225 -12.45 -15.74 -1.19
CA GLY A 225 -11.19 -16.46 -1.02
C GLY A 225 -10.02 -15.59 -1.49
N PHE A 226 -8.99 -15.46 -0.65
CA PHE A 226 -7.70 -14.84 -0.95
C PHE A 226 -7.70 -13.33 -1.29
N ASP A 227 -7.05 -12.53 -0.44
CA ASP A 227 -6.68 -11.16 -0.77
C ASP A 227 -5.16 -11.03 -0.65
N LEU A 228 -4.47 -11.01 -1.79
CA LEU A 228 -3.05 -10.70 -1.84
C LEU A 228 -2.90 -9.22 -1.51
N LEU A 229 -2.20 -8.95 -0.43
CA LEU A 229 -2.04 -7.60 0.13
C LEU A 229 -0.88 -6.89 -0.55
N ASP A 230 0.28 -7.55 -0.58
CA ASP A 230 1.53 -7.02 -1.13
C ASP A 230 2.47 -8.16 -1.54
N VAL A 231 3.44 -7.88 -2.41
CA VAL A 231 4.52 -8.79 -2.79
C VAL A 231 5.81 -8.01 -2.89
N GLN A 232 6.86 -8.47 -2.20
CA GLN A 232 8.20 -7.87 -2.25
C GLN A 232 9.26 -8.96 -2.20
N ALA A 233 10.29 -8.88 -3.03
CA ALA A 233 11.43 -9.81 -3.04
C ALA A 233 11.02 -11.31 -3.06
N GLY A 234 9.95 -11.63 -3.79
CA GLY A 234 9.38 -12.98 -3.89
C GLY A 234 8.62 -13.46 -2.65
N VAL A 235 8.36 -12.60 -1.68
CA VAL A 235 7.57 -12.89 -0.48
C VAL A 235 6.17 -12.30 -0.64
N LEU A 236 5.17 -13.12 -0.40
CA LEU A 236 3.75 -12.78 -0.44
C LEU A 236 3.27 -12.37 0.95
N ALA A 237 2.60 -11.23 1.05
CA ALA A 237 1.72 -10.91 2.17
C ALA A 237 0.27 -11.11 1.73
N LEU A 238 -0.46 -12.00 2.40
CA LEU A 238 -1.83 -12.35 2.04
C LEU A 238 -2.75 -12.35 3.27
N TYR A 239 -4.04 -12.10 3.06
CA TYR A 239 -5.04 -12.24 4.12
C TYR A 239 -5.67 -13.63 4.08
N GLY A 240 -5.28 -14.47 5.05
CA GLY A 240 -5.70 -15.86 5.19
C GLY A 240 -6.72 -16.09 6.30
N ALA A 241 -6.78 -17.33 6.79
CA ALA A 241 -7.79 -17.74 7.77
C ALA A 241 -7.51 -17.19 9.18
N GLN A 242 -6.24 -16.90 9.48
CA GLN A 242 -5.79 -16.48 10.81
C GLN A 242 -5.38 -15.00 10.87
N GLY A 243 -5.60 -14.24 9.80
CA GLY A 243 -5.15 -12.85 9.68
C GLY A 243 -4.19 -12.70 8.50
N VAL A 244 -3.23 -11.79 8.62
CA VAL A 244 -2.15 -11.66 7.66
C VAL A 244 -1.21 -12.87 7.77
N GLU A 245 -0.88 -13.48 6.65
CA GLU A 245 0.05 -14.59 6.51
C GLU A 245 1.17 -14.18 5.54
N ILE A 246 2.42 -14.58 5.84
CA ILE A 246 3.62 -14.24 5.06
C ILE A 246 4.32 -15.52 4.62
N GLY A 247 4.67 -15.64 3.34
CA GLY A 247 5.36 -16.82 2.79
C GLY A 247 5.90 -16.59 1.38
N THR A 248 6.59 -17.56 0.79
CA THR A 248 7.02 -17.48 -0.62
C THR A 248 6.01 -18.08 -1.60
N SER A 249 4.98 -18.72 -1.05
CA SER A 249 3.85 -19.35 -1.72
C SER A 249 2.65 -19.32 -0.76
N VAL A 250 1.47 -19.76 -1.21
CA VAL A 250 0.34 -19.88 -0.28
C VAL A 250 0.52 -21.08 0.66
N GLU A 251 1.17 -22.14 0.20
CA GLU A 251 1.33 -23.38 0.96
C GLU A 251 2.30 -23.26 2.15
N ASP A 252 3.29 -22.36 2.08
CA ASP A 252 4.27 -22.11 3.13
C ASP A 252 4.00 -20.82 3.92
N ALA A 253 2.94 -20.08 3.59
CA ALA A 253 2.60 -18.85 4.30
C ALA A 253 2.22 -19.14 5.76
N GLU A 254 2.85 -18.41 6.68
CA GLU A 254 2.61 -18.53 8.11
C GLU A 254 1.92 -17.26 8.64
N PRO A 255 0.97 -17.39 9.60
CA PRO A 255 0.33 -16.24 10.23
C PRO A 255 1.35 -15.34 10.91
N LEU A 256 1.29 -14.04 10.63
CA LEU A 256 2.16 -13.03 11.22
C LEU A 256 1.56 -12.53 12.56
N PRO A 257 2.16 -12.86 13.72
CA PRO A 257 1.64 -12.44 15.01
C PRO A 257 1.64 -10.91 15.13
N GLY A 258 0.54 -10.34 15.64
CA GLY A 258 0.39 -8.89 15.83
C GLY A 258 -0.11 -8.13 14.61
N ALA A 259 -0.14 -8.75 13.42
CA ALA A 259 -0.70 -8.13 12.23
C ALA A 259 -2.24 -8.20 12.27
N GLU A 260 -2.85 -7.29 13.05
CA GLU A 260 -4.28 -7.10 13.10
C GLU A 260 -4.72 -6.19 11.95
N GLY A 261 -5.34 -6.74 10.90
CA GLY A 261 -5.76 -5.92 9.77
C GLY A 261 -6.06 -6.78 8.55
N SER A 262 -6.60 -6.14 7.51
CA SER A 262 -6.83 -6.79 6.20
C SER A 262 -6.00 -6.16 5.10
N GLY A 263 -4.94 -5.44 5.45
CA GLY A 263 -4.09 -4.67 4.55
C GLY A 263 -2.75 -4.38 5.22
N GLY A 264 -1.80 -3.90 4.43
CA GLY A 264 -0.45 -3.53 4.85
C GLY A 264 0.53 -3.71 3.72
N THR A 265 1.79 -3.35 3.96
CA THR A 265 2.86 -3.41 2.97
C THR A 265 4.14 -4.01 3.55
N LEU A 266 4.83 -4.80 2.73
CA LEU A 266 6.14 -5.37 3.02
C LEU A 266 7.23 -4.32 2.76
N SER A 267 8.31 -4.39 3.54
CA SER A 267 9.53 -3.63 3.21
C SER A 267 10.14 -4.15 1.91
N PRO A 268 11.00 -3.39 1.21
CA PRO A 268 11.61 -3.82 -0.05
C PRO A 268 12.31 -5.20 -0.01
N SER A 269 13.02 -5.52 1.07
CA SER A 269 13.63 -6.85 1.29
C SER A 269 12.67 -7.90 1.86
N ALA A 270 11.40 -7.54 2.06
CA ALA A 270 10.36 -8.33 2.72
C ALA A 270 10.77 -8.92 4.08
N THR A 271 11.57 -8.18 4.85
CA THR A 271 11.97 -8.58 6.21
C THR A 271 11.08 -7.96 7.28
N ARG A 272 10.24 -6.99 6.91
CA ARG A 272 9.31 -6.29 7.78
C ARG A 272 7.96 -6.11 7.09
N PHE A 273 6.92 -5.91 7.89
CA PHE A 273 5.56 -5.67 7.45
C PHE A 273 4.93 -4.55 8.27
N ALA A 274 4.28 -3.60 7.58
CA ALA A 274 3.53 -2.52 8.21
C ALA A 274 2.03 -2.74 7.94
N PRO A 275 1.25 -3.25 8.92
CA PRO A 275 -0.19 -3.45 8.75
C PRO A 275 -0.91 -2.10 8.62
N ASP A 276 -2.01 -2.08 7.87
CA ASP A 276 -2.97 -0.97 7.89
C ASP A 276 -3.72 -0.97 9.23
N ALA A 277 -3.28 -0.10 10.14
CA ALA A 277 -3.74 -0.01 11.52
C ALA A 277 -4.06 1.45 11.92
N GLU A 278 -4.85 1.63 12.98
CA GLU A 278 -5.16 2.96 13.54
C GLU A 278 -3.98 3.54 14.34
N GLU A 279 -3.10 2.66 14.84
CA GLU A 279 -1.89 3.00 15.58
C GLU A 279 -0.67 2.58 14.76
N LEU A 280 0.40 3.39 14.80
CA LEU A 280 1.65 3.08 14.10
C LEU A 280 2.11 1.70 14.54
N THR A 281 2.26 0.79 13.58
CA THR A 281 2.66 -0.59 13.84
C THR A 281 3.65 -1.01 12.76
N VAL A 282 4.78 -1.58 13.17
CA VAL A 282 5.76 -2.21 12.28
C VAL A 282 6.21 -3.52 12.90
N LEU A 283 6.14 -4.60 12.13
CA LEU A 283 6.44 -5.95 12.57
C LEU A 283 7.61 -6.50 11.76
N GLY A 284 8.52 -7.24 12.40
CA GLY A 284 9.39 -8.16 11.68
C GLY A 284 8.56 -9.33 11.16
N VAL A 285 8.94 -9.93 10.03
CA VAL A 285 8.25 -11.13 9.51
C VAL A 285 8.37 -12.34 10.46
N ASP A 286 9.25 -12.27 11.45
CA ASP A 286 9.36 -13.22 12.57
C ASP A 286 8.37 -12.95 13.72
N GLY A 287 7.51 -11.94 13.59
CA GLY A 287 6.54 -11.49 14.60
C GLY A 287 7.12 -10.56 15.66
N GLY A 288 8.38 -10.11 15.53
CA GLY A 288 8.96 -9.12 16.42
C GLY A 288 8.29 -7.75 16.27
N ASP A 289 7.94 -7.09 17.38
CA ASP A 289 7.46 -5.71 17.35
C ASP A 289 8.65 -4.74 17.15
N LEU A 290 8.62 -4.02 16.03
CA LEU A 290 9.62 -3.06 15.60
C LEU A 290 9.07 -1.62 15.56
N THR A 291 7.91 -1.41 16.17
CA THR A 291 7.16 -0.15 16.11
C THR A 291 7.97 1.02 16.70
N PRO A 292 8.24 2.08 15.93
CA PRO A 292 8.86 3.30 16.44
C PRO A 292 7.98 3.99 17.49
N ALA A 293 8.60 4.64 18.47
CA ALA A 293 7.83 5.39 19.46
C ALA A 293 7.26 6.67 18.84
N LEU A 294 5.93 6.83 18.90
CA LEU A 294 5.22 8.01 18.41
C LEU A 294 4.12 8.38 19.41
N ASP A 295 4.28 9.52 20.08
CA ASP A 295 3.34 10.02 21.08
C ASP A 295 2.60 11.26 20.56
N GLY A 296 1.39 11.51 21.08
CA GLY A 296 0.65 12.76 20.83
C GLY A 296 -0.31 12.73 19.64
N TYR A 297 -0.38 11.61 18.92
CA TYR A 297 -1.30 11.40 17.81
C TYR A 297 -2.44 10.45 18.20
N PHE A 298 -3.65 10.77 17.75
CA PHE A 298 -4.83 9.91 17.86
C PHE A 298 -4.83 8.80 16.82
N PHE A 299 -4.28 9.08 15.63
CA PHE A 299 -4.17 8.14 14.53
C PHE A 299 -2.77 8.25 13.92
N ALA A 300 -2.15 7.12 13.60
CA ALA A 300 -0.93 7.08 12.82
C ALA A 300 -0.85 5.77 12.06
N THR A 301 -0.53 5.81 10.76
CA THR A 301 -0.34 4.60 9.97
C THR A 301 0.81 4.78 8.98
N VAL A 302 1.51 3.69 8.67
CA VAL A 302 2.50 3.67 7.60
C VAL A 302 1.77 3.72 6.28
N TYR A 303 2.15 4.62 5.40
CA TYR A 303 1.62 4.65 4.03
C TYR A 303 2.64 4.20 2.99
N GLU A 304 3.93 4.19 3.31
CA GLU A 304 4.99 3.79 2.37
C GLU A 304 6.28 3.42 3.11
N TRP A 305 7.06 2.50 2.54
CA TRP A 305 8.45 2.24 2.90
C TRP A 305 9.37 3.15 2.08
N ALA A 306 10.19 3.97 2.74
CA ALA A 306 11.18 4.82 2.07
C ALA A 306 12.48 4.06 1.74
N ASP A 307 12.77 3.03 2.55
CA ASP A 307 13.76 1.98 2.36
C ASP A 307 13.42 0.81 3.30
N ASP A 308 14.29 -0.18 3.47
CA ASP A 308 14.05 -1.33 4.36
C ASP A 308 13.88 -0.99 5.85
N ASP A 309 14.45 0.13 6.29
CA ASP A 309 14.61 0.51 7.69
C ASP A 309 13.92 1.84 8.01
N THR A 310 13.21 2.42 7.04
CA THR A 310 12.59 3.74 7.13
C THR A 310 11.19 3.70 6.54
N VAL A 311 10.22 4.17 7.32
CA VAL A 311 8.82 4.28 6.88
C VAL A 311 8.37 5.73 6.84
N HIS A 312 7.48 6.05 5.92
CA HIS A 312 6.70 7.28 5.93
C HIS A 312 5.35 7.05 6.60
N VAL A 313 4.99 7.96 7.49
CA VAL A 313 3.82 7.86 8.36
C VAL A 313 2.94 9.08 8.16
N ILE A 314 1.63 8.85 8.03
CA ILE A 314 0.62 9.89 8.17
C ILE A 314 0.06 9.83 9.58
N ALA A 315 -0.03 10.97 10.26
CA ALA A 315 -0.53 11.04 11.62
C ALA A 315 -1.51 12.21 11.83
N LEU A 316 -2.45 12.04 12.76
CA LEU A 316 -3.46 13.03 13.14
C LEU A 316 -3.49 13.21 14.65
N GLU A 317 -3.36 14.44 15.15
CA GLU A 317 -3.47 14.73 16.59
C GLU A 317 -4.89 14.44 17.13
N ASP A 318 -5.90 14.72 16.31
CA ASP A 318 -7.31 14.40 16.53
C ASP A 318 -8.06 14.23 15.20
N GLU A 319 -9.34 13.81 15.24
CA GLU A 319 -10.16 13.55 14.04
C GLU A 319 -10.35 14.78 13.13
N ALA A 320 -10.21 16.01 13.65
CA ALA A 320 -10.43 17.26 12.93
C ALA A 320 -9.13 17.98 12.52
N SER A 321 -7.99 17.53 13.04
CA SER A 321 -6.66 18.04 12.72
C SER A 321 -6.30 17.83 11.25
N ALA A 322 -5.39 18.67 10.77
CA ALA A 322 -4.70 18.38 9.53
C ALA A 322 -3.72 17.23 9.77
N ALA A 323 -3.37 16.52 8.70
CA ALA A 323 -2.38 15.46 8.69
C ALA A 323 -0.98 16.03 8.83
N ASP A 324 -0.20 15.37 9.66
CA ASP A 324 1.25 15.49 9.72
C ASP A 324 1.87 14.31 8.99
N LEU A 325 2.98 14.58 8.29
CA LEU A 325 3.76 13.55 7.62
C LEU A 325 5.11 13.43 8.29
N LEU A 326 5.44 12.21 8.69
CA LEU A 326 6.65 11.89 9.42
C LEU A 326 7.48 10.86 8.66
N THR A 327 8.79 10.87 8.91
CA THR A 327 9.67 9.75 8.60
C THR A 327 10.07 9.08 9.90
N CYS A 328 9.99 7.75 9.96
CA CYS A 328 10.37 6.99 11.14
C CYS A 328 11.44 5.96 10.79
N SER A 329 12.55 6.01 11.51
CA SER A 329 13.63 5.03 11.41
C SER A 329 13.37 3.87 12.37
N ILE A 330 13.20 2.67 11.81
CA ILE A 330 12.94 1.44 12.55
C ILE A 330 14.11 1.08 13.48
N PRO A 331 15.40 1.07 13.02
CA PRO A 331 16.51 0.69 13.89
C PRO A 331 16.70 1.62 15.10
N THR A 332 16.35 2.90 14.95
CA THR A 332 16.50 3.89 16.03
C THR A 332 15.24 4.09 16.85
N GLY A 333 14.08 3.63 16.36
CA GLY A 333 12.77 3.84 16.96
C GLY A 333 12.35 5.32 17.02
N LYS A 334 12.90 6.17 16.14
CA LYS A 334 12.66 7.62 16.15
C LYS A 334 11.86 8.06 14.94
N CYS A 335 10.93 8.99 15.17
CA CYS A 335 10.20 9.69 14.13
C CYS A 335 10.60 11.18 14.06
N GLU A 336 10.69 11.71 12.85
CA GLU A 336 10.92 13.13 12.56
C GLU A 336 9.75 13.68 11.75
N LEU A 337 9.20 14.82 12.18
CA LEU A 337 8.17 15.55 11.45
C LEU A 337 8.80 16.19 10.22
N LEU A 338 8.37 15.77 9.04
CA LEU A 338 8.87 16.29 7.77
C LEU A 338 7.95 17.36 7.18
N ALA A 339 6.63 17.18 7.31
CA ALA A 339 5.65 18.16 6.88
C ALA A 339 4.51 18.29 7.90
N ASP A 340 4.26 19.52 8.34
CA ASP A 340 3.26 19.89 9.34
C ASP A 340 1.97 20.36 8.66
N ALA A 341 0.83 19.85 9.13
CA ALA A 341 -0.50 20.26 8.73
C ALA A 341 -0.73 20.30 7.20
N VAL A 342 -0.31 19.26 6.49
CA VAL A 342 -0.31 19.20 5.00
C VAL A 342 -1.69 19.24 4.37
N GLY A 343 -2.74 18.95 5.13
CA GLY A 343 -4.11 18.97 4.65
C GLY A 343 -5.03 18.12 5.50
N ARG A 344 -6.34 18.18 5.24
CA ARG A 344 -7.29 17.26 5.88
C ARG A 344 -7.45 16.00 5.05
N MET A 345 -7.84 14.91 5.71
CA MET A 345 -8.32 13.69 5.04
C MET A 345 -9.37 14.06 3.97
N GLY A 346 -9.20 13.53 2.76
CA GLY A 346 -10.01 13.84 1.57
C GLY A 346 -9.53 15.03 0.73
N GLY A 347 -8.63 15.87 1.25
CA GLY A 347 -7.92 16.91 0.47
C GLY A 347 -6.47 16.54 0.13
N LEU A 348 -6.01 15.41 0.66
CA LEU A 348 -4.66 14.88 0.55
C LEU A 348 -4.72 13.56 -0.23
N GLN A 349 -3.74 13.32 -1.10
CA GLN A 349 -3.43 11.98 -1.62
C GLN A 349 -2.00 11.59 -1.20
N LEU A 350 -1.79 10.28 -0.99
CA LEU A 350 -0.51 9.65 -0.65
C LEU A 350 -0.13 8.64 -1.75
N PRO A 351 1.15 8.23 -1.88
CA PRO A 351 1.63 7.38 -2.98
C PRO A 351 1.21 5.91 -2.85
N VAL A 352 0.01 5.64 -2.30
CA VAL A 352 -0.51 4.29 -2.04
C VAL A 352 -1.25 3.68 -3.25
N GLY A 353 -1.34 4.43 -4.35
CA GLY A 353 -1.96 3.97 -5.59
C GLY A 353 -3.49 3.89 -5.59
N GLU A 354 -4.15 4.24 -4.48
CA GLU A 354 -5.61 4.22 -4.34
C GLU A 354 -6.14 5.58 -3.82
N PRO A 355 -7.39 5.97 -4.16
CA PRO A 355 -7.97 7.20 -3.64
C PRO A 355 -8.16 7.20 -2.12
N LEU A 356 -7.68 8.26 -1.46
CA LEU A 356 -7.95 8.52 -0.05
C LEU A 356 -9.33 9.18 0.14
N GLY A 357 -10.32 8.43 0.61
CA GLY A 357 -11.58 8.96 1.17
C GLY A 357 -12.80 9.03 0.23
N GLY A 358 -13.22 7.87 -0.30
CA GLY A 358 -14.48 7.73 -1.08
C GLY A 358 -15.78 7.73 -0.27
#